data_AF-A0A804JCG1-F1
#
_entry.id   AF-A0A804JCG1-F1
#
_cell.length_a   1.000
_cell.length_b   1.000
_cell.length_c   1.000
_cell.angle_alpha   90.00
_cell.angle_beta   90.00
_cell.angle_gamma   90.00
#
_symmetry.space_group_name_H-M   'P 1'
#
loop_
_entity.id
_entity.type
_entity.pdbx_description
1 polymer ?
#
loop_
_entity_poly.entity_id
_entity_poly.type
_entity_poly.pdbx_seq_one_letter_code
_entity_poly.pdbx_strand_id
1 'polypeptide(L)'
;MEDASAELERRSQYLTSLIQRARVRAEDDVEEKSGRLEAERQQGVDKKGTGDRGSREGAEETQDVRVRAADMPVALQERAFQCAREVLDSMPKLDNKRLALTLKKEFDSLYGPAWHCIVGRSFGSYVTHTLGGFLYFSIDKVYILLFRTAVKTLGH
;
A
#
# COMPACT_ATOMS: atom_id res chain seq x y z
N MET A 1 -6.05 -4.57 47.92
CA MET A 1 -6.30 -5.14 46.57
C MET A 1 -7.08 -4.17 45.67
N GLU A 2 -7.60 -3.03 46.20
CA GLU A 2 -8.35 -2.01 45.44
C GLU A 2 -7.49 -1.09 44.57
N ASP A 3 -6.22 -0.90 44.93
CA ASP A 3 -5.33 0.09 44.30
C ASP A 3 -4.98 -0.26 42.83
N ALA A 4 -4.82 -1.55 42.52
CA ALA A 4 -4.56 -2.02 41.17
C ALA A 4 -5.79 -1.88 40.25
N SER A 5 -7.00 -2.04 40.80
CA SER A 5 -8.25 -1.91 40.05
C SER A 5 -8.52 -0.45 39.69
N ALA A 6 -8.29 0.47 40.64
CA ALA A 6 -8.44 1.90 40.41
C ALA A 6 -7.46 2.43 39.35
N GLU A 7 -6.23 1.94 39.34
CA GLU A 7 -5.23 2.30 38.32
C GLU A 7 -5.60 1.75 36.94
N LEU A 8 -6.13 0.52 36.86
CA LEU A 8 -6.65 -0.07 35.63
C LEU A 8 -7.84 0.71 35.06
N GLU A 9 -8.77 1.17 35.90
CA GLU A 9 -9.89 2.00 35.48
C GLU A 9 -9.43 3.36 34.95
N ARG A 10 -8.48 4.03 35.62
CA ARG A 10 -7.90 5.29 35.13
C ARG A 10 -7.25 5.12 33.76
N ARG A 11 -6.49 4.04 33.57
CA ARG A 11 -5.85 3.73 32.27
C ARG A 11 -6.87 3.42 31.19
N SER A 12 -7.94 2.70 31.52
CA SER A 12 -9.05 2.40 30.61
C SER A 12 -9.73 3.68 30.14
N GLN A 13 -10.12 4.55 31.08
CA GLN A 13 -10.75 5.84 30.78
C GLN A 13 -9.86 6.76 29.93
N TYR A 14 -8.55 6.79 30.25
CA TYR A 14 -7.60 7.59 29.48
C TYR A 14 -7.50 7.09 28.03
N LEU A 15 -7.38 5.78 27.80
CA LEU A 15 -7.34 5.20 26.46
C LEU A 15 -8.63 5.47 25.68
N THR A 16 -9.81 5.33 26.32
CA THR A 16 -11.08 5.68 25.68
C THR A 16 -11.13 7.14 25.26
N SER A 17 -10.61 8.05 26.10
CA SER A 17 -10.56 9.49 25.78
C SER A 17 -9.61 9.80 24.62
N LEU A 18 -8.48 9.09 24.50
CA LEU A 18 -7.55 9.25 23.37
C LEU A 18 -8.18 8.77 22.06
N ILE A 19 -8.90 7.65 22.09
CA ILE A 19 -9.60 7.11 20.91
C ILE A 19 -10.70 8.06 20.44
N GLN A 20 -11.48 8.62 21.37
CA GLN A 20 -12.52 9.60 21.03
C GLN A 20 -11.92 10.89 20.43
N ARG A 21 -10.81 11.40 20.99
CA ARG A 21 -10.13 12.59 20.45
C ARG A 21 -9.53 12.36 19.06
N ALA A 22 -8.99 11.17 18.80
CA ALA A 22 -8.52 10.80 17.47
C ALA A 22 -9.66 10.71 16.46
N ARG A 23 -10.83 10.22 16.88
CA ARG A 23 -12.04 10.12 16.05
C ARG A 23 -12.65 11.48 15.70
N VAL A 24 -12.78 12.38 16.67
CA VAL A 24 -13.30 13.74 16.42
C VAL A 24 -12.40 14.50 15.45
N ARG A 25 -11.07 14.40 15.61
CA ARG A 25 -10.11 15.03 14.68
C ARG A 25 -10.26 14.50 13.25
N ALA A 26 -10.55 13.21 13.09
CA ALA A 26 -10.78 12.62 11.77
C ALA A 26 -12.15 13.01 11.17
N GLU A 27 -13.15 13.31 12.00
CA GLU A 27 -14.47 13.78 11.56
C GLU A 27 -14.39 15.27 11.13
N ASP A 28 -13.64 16.11 11.85
CA ASP A 28 -13.38 17.52 11.49
C ASP A 28 -12.61 17.66 10.15
N ASP A 29 -11.63 16.78 9.89
CA ASP A 29 -10.85 16.77 8.64
C ASP A 29 -11.70 16.40 7.39
N VAL A 30 -12.84 15.72 7.59
CA VAL A 30 -13.75 15.33 6.49
C VAL A 30 -14.69 16.47 6.13
N GLU A 31 -15.13 17.26 7.11
CA GLU A 31 -16.06 18.38 6.90
C GLU A 31 -15.37 19.57 6.18
N GLU A 32 -14.10 19.83 6.47
CA GLU A 32 -13.31 20.87 5.78
C GLU A 32 -13.07 20.55 4.29
N LYS A 33 -12.88 19.27 3.94
CA LYS A 33 -12.71 18.84 2.54
C LYS A 33 -14.01 18.93 1.74
N SER A 34 -15.17 18.68 2.34
CA SER A 34 -16.46 18.74 1.65
C SER A 34 -16.82 20.17 1.24
N GLY A 35 -16.54 21.16 2.09
CA GLY A 35 -16.85 22.57 1.79
C GLY A 35 -16.05 23.16 0.62
N ARG A 36 -14.85 22.63 0.34
CA ARG A 36 -13.98 23.13 -0.75
C ARG A 36 -14.42 22.66 -2.15
N LEU A 37 -15.04 21.49 -2.25
CA LEU A 37 -15.48 20.90 -3.53
C LEU A 37 -16.76 21.55 -4.09
N GLU A 38 -17.59 22.16 -3.25
CA GLU A 38 -18.84 22.80 -3.71
C GLU A 38 -18.62 24.21 -4.30
N ALA A 39 -17.55 24.91 -3.89
CA ALA A 39 -17.25 26.27 -4.37
C ALA A 39 -16.71 26.33 -5.82
N GLU A 40 -16.15 25.24 -6.36
CA GLU A 40 -15.55 25.23 -7.71
C GLU A 40 -16.54 24.87 -8.85
N ARG A 41 -17.79 24.48 -8.53
CA ARG A 41 -18.75 24.01 -9.55
C ARG A 41 -19.52 25.08 -10.32
N GLN A 42 -19.43 26.37 -9.95
CA GLN A 42 -20.38 27.38 -10.46
C GLN A 42 -19.85 28.40 -11.49
N GLN A 43 -18.63 28.27 -12.03
CA GLN A 43 -18.17 29.18 -13.10
C GLN A 43 -17.38 28.46 -14.19
N GLY A 44 -17.96 28.36 -15.40
CA GLY A 44 -17.21 28.01 -16.61
C GLY A 44 -18.03 27.27 -17.67
N VAL A 45 -19.07 27.91 -18.22
CA VAL A 45 -19.75 27.45 -19.44
C VAL A 45 -19.37 28.39 -20.61
N ASP A 46 -19.19 27.78 -21.79
CA ASP A 46 -19.05 28.33 -23.16
C ASP A 46 -17.67 28.83 -23.66
N LYS A 47 -17.00 28.04 -24.52
CA LYS A 47 -17.13 28.15 -26.00
C LYS A 47 -16.28 27.14 -26.81
N LYS A 48 -16.97 26.60 -27.81
CA LYS A 48 -16.62 25.80 -29.00
C LYS A 48 -15.29 26.14 -29.72
N GLY A 49 -14.55 25.11 -30.15
CA GLY A 49 -13.43 25.23 -31.09
C GLY A 49 -12.97 23.87 -31.66
N THR A 50 -13.26 23.67 -32.94
CA THR A 50 -12.94 22.53 -33.83
C THR A 50 -11.44 22.25 -33.98
N GLY A 51 -11.03 20.98 -34.14
CA GLY A 51 -9.68 20.63 -34.61
C GLY A 51 -9.33 19.14 -34.54
N ASP A 52 -9.61 18.42 -35.62
CA ASP A 52 -9.19 17.04 -35.92
C ASP A 52 -7.66 16.90 -36.05
N ARG A 53 -7.07 15.85 -35.43
CA ARG A 53 -6.08 14.95 -36.05
C ARG A 53 -5.62 13.79 -35.15
N GLY A 54 -6.18 12.62 -35.45
CA GLY A 54 -5.49 11.34 -35.69
C GLY A 54 -4.30 10.87 -34.82
N SER A 55 -4.56 9.73 -34.16
CA SER A 55 -3.76 8.49 -34.23
C SER A 55 -2.53 8.31 -33.35
N ARG A 56 -2.69 7.50 -32.29
CA ARG A 56 -2.13 6.13 -32.29
C ARG A 56 -2.74 5.28 -31.18
N GLU A 57 -3.28 4.15 -31.60
CA GLU A 57 -3.73 3.04 -30.79
C GLU A 57 -2.53 2.39 -30.08
N GLY A 58 -2.71 2.21 -28.78
CA GLY A 58 -1.97 1.32 -27.93
C GLY A 58 -2.82 1.18 -26.68
N ALA A 59 -3.77 0.24 -26.69
CA ALA A 59 -4.48 -0.12 -25.48
C ALA A 59 -3.46 -0.78 -24.55
N GLU A 60 -2.78 0.03 -23.72
CA GLU A 60 -2.17 -0.47 -22.51
C GLU A 60 -3.32 -1.00 -21.66
N GLU A 61 -3.49 -2.32 -21.63
CA GLU A 61 -4.25 -2.95 -20.56
C GLU A 61 -3.54 -2.56 -19.26
N THR A 62 -4.05 -1.53 -18.59
CA THR A 62 -3.52 -1.11 -17.31
C THR A 62 -3.67 -2.29 -16.36
N GLN A 63 -2.58 -3.01 -16.09
CA GLN A 63 -2.59 -4.13 -15.16
C GLN A 63 -3.11 -3.63 -13.81
N ASP A 64 -4.30 -4.08 -13.43
CA ASP A 64 -5.00 -3.56 -12.26
C ASP A 64 -4.34 -4.08 -10.98
N VAL A 65 -3.79 -3.14 -10.20
CA VAL A 65 -3.14 -3.45 -8.92
C VAL A 65 -4.18 -3.38 -7.82
N ARG A 66 -4.44 -4.52 -7.19
CA ARG A 66 -5.37 -4.62 -6.05
C ARG A 66 -4.63 -4.94 -4.77
N VAL A 67 -4.59 -3.98 -3.85
CA VAL A 67 -4.02 -4.17 -2.52
C VAL A 67 -4.99 -4.97 -1.67
N ARG A 68 -4.48 -6.00 -1.00
CA ARG A 68 -5.25 -6.88 -0.10
C ARG A 68 -4.98 -6.57 1.36
N ALA A 69 -3.72 -6.31 1.70
CA ALA A 69 -3.30 -5.84 3.00
C ALA A 69 -1.96 -5.12 2.88
N ALA A 70 -1.73 -4.07 3.68
CA ALA A 70 -0.48 -3.33 3.67
C ALA A 70 -0.17 -2.79 5.07
N ASP A 71 1.09 -2.93 5.47
CA ASP A 71 1.72 -2.26 6.61
C ASP A 71 3.07 -1.74 6.12
N MET A 72 3.02 -0.68 5.30
CA MET A 72 4.16 0.11 4.82
C MET A 72 3.69 1.44 4.20
N PRO A 73 4.54 2.49 4.14
CA PRO A 73 4.18 3.77 3.53
C PRO A 73 3.79 3.67 2.05
N VAL A 74 2.88 4.54 1.59
CA VAL A 74 2.36 4.53 0.20
C VAL A 74 3.48 4.59 -0.84
N ALA A 75 4.49 5.43 -0.64
CA ALA A 75 5.64 5.53 -1.54
C ALA A 75 6.38 4.18 -1.73
N LEU A 76 6.43 3.36 -0.67
CA LEU A 76 7.06 2.04 -0.72
C LEU A 76 6.17 1.01 -1.45
N GLN A 77 4.85 1.14 -1.31
CA GLN A 77 3.87 0.35 -2.05
C GLN A 77 3.95 0.67 -3.55
N GLU A 78 3.97 1.95 -3.91
CA GLU A 78 4.10 2.41 -5.30
C GLU A 78 5.37 1.86 -5.95
N ARG A 79 6.49 1.84 -5.22
CA ARG A 79 7.73 1.24 -5.71
C ARG A 79 7.59 -0.26 -5.94
N ALA A 80 6.92 -0.99 -5.05
CA ALA A 80 6.65 -2.41 -5.24
C ALA A 80 5.77 -2.67 -6.47
N PHE A 81 4.74 -1.85 -6.69
CA PHE A 81 3.85 -1.98 -7.83
C PHE A 81 4.56 -1.67 -9.15
N GLN A 82 5.36 -0.62 -9.19
CA GLN A 82 6.15 -0.25 -10.35
C GLN A 82 7.14 -1.37 -10.71
N CYS A 83 7.91 -1.84 -9.73
CA CYS A 83 8.87 -2.92 -9.95
C CYS A 83 8.17 -4.20 -10.44
N ALA A 84 7.02 -4.55 -9.86
CA ALA A 84 6.26 -5.72 -10.29
C ALA A 84 5.74 -5.59 -11.73
N ARG A 85 5.21 -4.42 -12.13
CA ARG A 85 4.74 -4.15 -13.50
C ARG A 85 5.89 -4.23 -14.50
N GLU A 86 6.99 -3.51 -14.27
CA GLU A 86 8.16 -3.52 -15.17
C GLU A 86 8.68 -4.95 -15.43
N VAL A 87 8.68 -5.77 -14.37
CA VAL A 87 9.11 -7.16 -14.43
C VAL A 87 8.11 -8.01 -15.20
N LEU A 88 6.80 -7.84 -14.98
CA LEU A 88 5.74 -8.53 -15.74
C LEU A 88 5.74 -8.13 -17.22
N ASP A 89 5.90 -6.85 -17.54
CA ASP A 89 5.92 -6.33 -18.91
C ASP A 89 7.14 -6.81 -19.70
N SER A 90 8.28 -6.96 -19.03
CA SER A 90 9.50 -7.51 -19.64
C SER A 90 9.43 -9.01 -19.94
N MET A 91 8.40 -9.71 -19.45
CA MET A 91 8.30 -11.16 -19.51
C MET A 91 7.08 -11.60 -20.34
N PRO A 92 7.26 -12.20 -21.53
CA PRO A 92 6.13 -12.66 -22.35
C PRO A 92 5.36 -13.83 -21.70
N LYS A 93 5.94 -14.49 -20.70
CA LYS A 93 5.30 -15.53 -19.90
C LYS A 93 5.63 -15.31 -18.44
N LEU A 94 4.61 -15.42 -17.59
CA LEU A 94 4.75 -15.30 -16.14
C LEU A 94 5.75 -16.32 -15.58
N ASP A 95 6.85 -15.82 -15.02
CA ASP A 95 7.80 -16.59 -14.21
C ASP A 95 7.78 -16.08 -12.76
N ASN A 96 7.06 -16.81 -11.90
CA ASN A 96 6.90 -16.47 -10.49
C ASN A 96 8.25 -16.38 -9.76
N LYS A 97 9.21 -17.25 -10.12
CA LYS A 97 10.53 -17.29 -9.47
C LYS A 97 11.32 -16.04 -9.80
N ARG A 98 11.31 -15.63 -11.06
CA ARG A 98 12.00 -14.41 -11.51
C ARG A 98 11.38 -13.16 -10.90
N LEU A 99 10.05 -13.06 -10.87
CA LEU A 99 9.35 -11.94 -10.23
C LEU A 99 9.69 -11.83 -8.74
N ALA A 100 9.59 -12.94 -7.99
CA ALA A 100 9.93 -12.96 -6.57
C ALA A 100 11.40 -12.58 -6.31
N LEU A 101 12.33 -13.08 -7.13
CA LEU A 101 13.74 -12.79 -7.01
C LEU A 101 14.05 -11.32 -7.25
N THR A 102 13.47 -10.72 -8.29
CA THR A 102 13.71 -9.30 -8.62
C THR A 102 13.18 -8.39 -7.53
N LEU A 103 11.93 -8.61 -7.07
CA LEU A 103 11.34 -7.82 -5.98
C LEU A 103 12.16 -7.92 -4.69
N LYS A 104 12.56 -9.14 -4.30
CA LYS A 104 13.42 -9.34 -3.12
C LYS A 104 14.75 -8.59 -3.26
N LYS A 105 15.44 -8.73 -4.40
CA LYS A 105 16.75 -8.09 -4.63
C LYS A 105 16.66 -6.56 -4.59
N GLU A 106 15.66 -5.99 -5.26
CA GLU A 106 15.43 -4.55 -5.28
C GLU A 106 15.23 -4.01 -3.86
N PHE A 107 14.37 -4.66 -3.08
CA PHE A 107 14.05 -4.22 -1.73
C PHE A 107 15.18 -4.46 -0.72
N ASP A 108 15.89 -5.59 -0.81
CA ASP A 108 17.09 -5.84 -0.01
C ASP A 108 18.17 -4.77 -0.29
N SER A 109 18.31 -4.34 -1.55
CA SER A 109 19.30 -3.35 -1.96
C SER A 109 18.94 -1.92 -1.53
N LEU A 110 17.66 -1.53 -1.63
CA LEU A 110 17.22 -0.17 -1.34
C LEU A 110 16.89 0.07 0.14
N TYR A 111 16.34 -0.94 0.82
CA TYR A 111 15.78 -0.79 2.16
C TYR A 111 16.45 -1.70 3.21
N GLY A 112 17.49 -2.43 2.79
CA GLY A 112 18.26 -3.32 3.63
C GLY A 112 17.62 -4.70 3.83
N PRO A 113 18.43 -5.74 4.09
CA PRO A 113 17.93 -7.09 4.32
C PRO A 113 17.19 -7.22 5.67
N ALA A 114 16.33 -8.23 5.87
CA ALA A 114 16.00 -9.32 4.94
C ALA A 114 14.52 -9.26 4.50
N TRP A 115 14.32 -8.98 3.22
CA TRP A 115 13.04 -9.06 2.55
C TRP A 115 12.74 -10.46 2.04
N HIS A 116 11.48 -10.82 2.00
CA HIS A 116 10.97 -12.07 1.47
C HIS A 116 9.84 -11.76 0.51
N CYS A 117 9.81 -12.49 -0.62
CA CYS A 117 8.77 -12.33 -1.62
C CYS A 117 8.21 -13.70 -2.00
N ILE A 118 6.89 -13.83 -1.96
CA ILE A 118 6.14 -15.01 -2.38
C ILE A 118 5.22 -14.59 -3.52
N VAL A 119 5.25 -15.36 -4.61
CA VAL A 119 4.46 -15.07 -5.81
C VAL A 119 3.76 -16.35 -6.26
N GLY A 120 2.46 -16.26 -6.54
CA GLY A 120 1.69 -17.40 -7.05
C GLY A 120 0.26 -17.05 -7.42
N ARG A 121 -0.45 -18.00 -8.02
CA ARG A 121 -1.88 -17.86 -8.33
C ARG A 121 -2.78 -18.13 -7.13
N SER A 122 -2.27 -18.88 -6.15
CA SER A 122 -2.92 -19.15 -4.87
C SER A 122 -1.86 -19.61 -3.88
N PHE A 123 -1.89 -19.08 -2.67
CA PHE A 123 -1.07 -19.51 -1.54
C PHE A 123 -1.74 -19.07 -0.23
N GLY A 124 -1.46 -19.79 0.84
CA GLY A 124 -1.74 -19.36 2.21
C GLY A 124 -0.43 -18.97 2.90
N SER A 125 -0.47 -17.95 3.76
CA SER A 125 0.69 -17.49 4.50
C SER A 125 0.32 -17.15 5.94
N TYR A 126 1.14 -17.59 6.90
CA TYR A 126 1.08 -17.17 8.29
C TYR A 126 2.49 -16.77 8.72
N VAL A 127 2.81 -15.48 8.60
CA VAL A 127 4.18 -14.97 8.73
C VAL A 127 4.27 -13.86 9.76
N THR A 128 5.36 -13.87 10.51
CA THR A 128 5.74 -12.74 11.37
C THR A 128 6.64 -11.80 10.57
N HIS A 129 6.29 -10.52 10.55
CA HIS A 129 7.00 -9.48 9.82
C HIS A 129 7.33 -8.31 10.74
N THR A 130 8.30 -7.49 10.35
CA THR A 130 8.59 -6.22 11.03
C THR A 130 7.57 -5.16 10.65
N LEU A 131 7.25 -4.27 11.58
CA LEU A 131 6.38 -3.12 11.33
C LEU A 131 6.86 -2.29 10.14
N GLY A 132 5.90 -1.81 9.34
CA GLY A 132 6.17 -0.96 8.18
C GLY A 132 6.85 -1.68 7.01
N GLY A 133 6.90 -3.01 7.02
CA GLY A 133 7.56 -3.82 6.02
C GLY A 133 6.70 -4.95 5.48
N PHE A 134 5.39 -4.79 5.33
CA PHE A 134 4.50 -5.84 4.82
C PHE A 134 3.57 -5.32 3.72
N LEU A 135 3.42 -6.09 2.65
CA LEU A 135 2.54 -5.78 1.54
C LEU A 135 2.02 -7.06 0.88
N TYR A 136 0.70 -7.17 0.79
CA TYR A 136 0.00 -8.22 0.06
C TYR A 136 -0.90 -7.59 -1.00
N PHE A 137 -0.63 -7.88 -2.27
CA PHE A 137 -1.37 -7.35 -3.39
C PHE A 137 -1.47 -8.36 -4.54
N SER A 138 -2.29 -8.03 -5.52
CA SER A 138 -2.39 -8.79 -6.77
C SER A 138 -2.28 -7.88 -7.97
N ILE A 139 -1.61 -8.37 -9.00
CA ILE A 139 -1.64 -7.81 -10.35
C ILE A 139 -2.34 -8.85 -11.24
N ASP A 140 -3.49 -8.49 -11.79
CA ASP A 140 -4.38 -9.39 -12.54
C ASP A 140 -4.77 -10.66 -11.76
N LYS A 141 -4.15 -11.79 -12.11
CA LYS A 141 -4.36 -13.13 -11.53
C LYS A 141 -3.15 -13.63 -10.72
N VAL A 142 -2.16 -12.78 -10.50
CA VAL A 142 -0.92 -13.09 -9.78
C VAL A 142 -0.96 -12.41 -8.43
N TYR A 143 -0.82 -13.18 -7.37
CA TYR A 143 -0.74 -12.70 -6.00
C TYR A 143 0.72 -12.58 -5.59
N ILE A 144 1.06 -11.49 -4.92
CA ILE A 144 2.41 -11.13 -4.50
C ILE A 144 2.34 -10.73 -3.02
N LEU A 145 3.12 -11.43 -2.21
CA LEU A 145 3.32 -11.13 -0.80
C LEU A 145 4.78 -10.75 -0.58
N LEU A 146 5.03 -9.51 -0.18
CA LEU A 146 6.34 -8.95 0.10
C LEU A 146 6.40 -8.56 1.57
N PHE A 147 7.37 -9.09 2.32
CA PHE A 147 7.50 -8.74 3.74
C PHE A 147 8.94 -8.76 4.24
N ARG A 148 9.25 -7.95 5.25
CA ARG A 148 10.55 -7.86 5.90
C ARG A 148 10.54 -8.60 7.24
N THR A 149 11.61 -9.33 7.53
CA THR A 149 11.84 -9.99 8.83
C THR A 149 12.97 -9.33 9.59
N ALA A 150 12.89 -9.38 10.92
CA ALA A 150 14.02 -8.99 11.77
C ALA A 150 15.12 -10.05 11.65
N VAL A 151 16.33 -9.63 11.28
CA VAL A 151 17.51 -10.48 11.28
C VAL A 151 18.44 -10.03 12.40
N LYS A 152 18.82 -10.94 13.29
CA LYS A 152 19.87 -10.69 14.28
C LYS A 152 21.20 -11.00 13.64
N THR A 153 21.97 -9.97 13.30
CA THR A 153 23.36 -10.17 12.86
C THR A 153 24.16 -10.63 14.08
N LEU A 154 24.60 -11.89 14.07
CA LEU A 154 25.61 -12.36 15.01
C LEU A 154 26.92 -11.71 14.55
N GLY A 155 27.37 -10.68 15.28
CA GLY A 155 28.68 -10.08 15.05
C GLY A 155 29.75 -11.16 15.20
N HIS A 156 30.64 -11.24 14.22
CA HIS A 156 31.75 -12.18 14.20
C HIS A 156 33.05 -11.50 14.62
#